data_AF-A0A4V6MG79-F1
#
_entry.id   AF-A0A4V6MG79-F1
#
_cell.length_a   1.000
_cell.length_b   1.000
_cell.length_c   1.000
_cell.angle_alpha   90.00
_cell.angle_beta   90.00
_cell.angle_gamma   90.00
#
_symmetry.space_group_name_H-M   'P 1'
#
loop_
_entity.id
_entity.type
_entity.pdbx_description
1 polymer ?
#
loop_
_entity_poly.entity_id
_entity_poly.type
_entity_poly.pdbx_seq_one_letter_code
_entity_poly.pdbx_strand_id
1 'polypeptide(L)'
;MQTTTEVRYDLDTAEVRRRVTAYLAAHPGQTSRFISAVVANDHPLANVGRTVERLIFEEAFGNDTAVMLAEYGPYEDRSLFFVIIDCKDGVPAGAGRIVEGTGIGLKTVDDAPAHIGVPAEAILATHGMTGEKAWDYTTVAVLPQYRGGQSQLMVSSLIHRTFLVAGARAQVRHVVTMLDRRAYRNMAMLGINLQPLAGSGPFEYLGSAENRAVYCSFPELAGDIAARGERLLGVRPIGDDHGARELLEHPARLISARACELVGTGKGLDEHIILPA
;
A
#
# COMPACT_ATOMS: atom_id res chain seq x y z
N MET A 1 14.96 19.93 -22.27
CA MET A 1 13.68 20.34 -21.63
C MET A 1 13.04 19.09 -21.07
N GLN A 2 13.07 18.86 -19.77
CA GLN A 2 12.21 17.85 -19.15
C GLN A 2 10.79 18.39 -19.21
N THR A 3 9.95 17.75 -20.01
CA THR A 3 8.50 17.98 -19.98
C THR A 3 8.01 17.61 -18.59
N THR A 4 7.61 18.60 -17.79
CA THR A 4 6.90 18.36 -16.53
C THR A 4 5.64 17.57 -16.88
N THR A 5 5.54 16.33 -16.41
CA THR A 5 4.34 15.51 -16.61
C THR A 5 3.19 16.13 -15.84
N GLU A 6 2.13 16.50 -16.56
CA GLU A 6 0.88 17.00 -15.97
C GLU A 6 0.27 15.96 -15.01
N VAL A 7 -0.17 16.39 -13.83
CA VAL A 7 -0.83 15.54 -12.82
C VAL A 7 -2.26 15.23 -13.28
N ARG A 8 -2.57 13.96 -13.53
CA ARG A 8 -3.86 13.50 -14.04
C ARG A 8 -4.34 12.23 -13.36
N TYR A 9 -5.64 12.16 -13.09
CA TYR A 9 -6.34 11.02 -12.47
C TYR A 9 -7.38 10.36 -13.41
N ASP A 10 -7.52 10.86 -14.63
CA ASP A 10 -8.64 10.59 -15.54
C ASP A 10 -8.18 10.03 -16.89
N LEU A 11 -7.06 9.30 -16.90
CA LEU A 11 -6.59 8.70 -18.15
C LEU A 11 -7.62 7.71 -18.69
N ASP A 12 -7.92 7.79 -19.98
CA ASP A 12 -8.74 6.78 -20.64
C ASP A 12 -7.98 5.45 -20.80
N THR A 13 -8.72 4.39 -21.14
CA THR A 13 -8.16 3.03 -21.29
C THR A 13 -7.05 2.95 -22.34
N ALA A 14 -7.14 3.71 -23.44
CA ALA A 14 -6.15 3.68 -24.51
C ALA A 14 -4.84 4.35 -24.06
N GLU A 15 -4.96 5.47 -23.35
CA GLU A 15 -3.86 6.21 -22.73
C GLU A 15 -3.14 5.36 -21.67
N VAL A 16 -3.90 4.72 -20.78
CA VAL A 16 -3.36 3.79 -19.76
C VAL A 16 -2.54 2.69 -20.44
N ARG A 17 -3.13 2.00 -21.43
CA ARG A 17 -2.44 0.93 -22.17
C ARG A 17 -1.18 1.44 -22.84
N ARG A 18 -1.23 2.58 -23.52
CA ARG A 18 -0.07 3.16 -24.20
C ARG A 18 1.09 3.41 -23.24
N ARG A 19 0.82 3.97 -22.05
CA ARG A 19 1.86 4.24 -21.04
C ARG A 19 2.43 2.97 -20.44
N VAL A 20 1.59 1.98 -20.16
CA VAL A 20 2.04 0.66 -19.67
C VAL A 20 2.89 -0.05 -20.71
N THR A 21 2.45 -0.10 -21.98
CA THR A 21 3.23 -0.69 -23.07
C THR A 21 4.58 0.01 -23.26
N ALA A 22 4.60 1.35 -23.23
CA ALA A 22 5.84 2.11 -23.33
C ALA A 22 6.81 1.77 -22.19
N TYR A 23 6.30 1.63 -20.96
CA TYR A 23 7.11 1.24 -19.81
C TYR A 23 7.67 -0.18 -19.94
N LEU A 24 6.84 -1.15 -20.34
CA LEU A 24 7.27 -2.53 -20.54
C LEU A 24 8.31 -2.65 -21.66
N ALA A 25 8.16 -1.87 -22.74
CA ALA A 25 9.15 -1.83 -23.82
C ALA A 25 10.51 -1.28 -23.35
N ALA A 26 10.52 -0.34 -22.40
CA ALA A 26 11.74 0.20 -21.80
C ALA A 26 12.39 -0.74 -20.76
N HIS A 27 11.66 -1.75 -20.29
CA HIS A 27 12.12 -2.72 -19.30
C HIS A 27 11.96 -4.16 -19.82
N PRO A 28 12.68 -4.54 -20.89
CA PRO A 28 12.59 -5.88 -21.46
C PRO A 28 13.11 -6.95 -20.49
N GLY A 29 12.72 -8.20 -20.71
CA GLY A 29 13.24 -9.35 -19.96
C GLY A 29 12.44 -9.74 -18.71
N GLN A 30 11.30 -9.09 -18.46
CA GLN A 30 10.37 -9.50 -17.40
C GLN A 30 9.68 -10.81 -17.79
N THR A 31 9.83 -11.84 -16.95
CA THR A 31 9.27 -13.18 -17.18
C THR A 31 8.01 -13.48 -16.36
N SER A 32 7.77 -12.69 -15.30
CA SER A 32 6.56 -12.81 -14.50
C SER A 32 5.36 -12.15 -15.17
N ARG A 33 4.18 -12.70 -14.89
CA ARG A 33 2.91 -12.05 -15.24
C ARG A 33 2.78 -10.70 -14.56
N PHE A 34 3.20 -10.57 -13.31
CA PHE A 34 3.06 -9.33 -12.55
C PHE A 34 4.42 -8.77 -12.17
N ILE A 35 4.59 -7.47 -12.41
CA ILE A 35 5.74 -6.69 -11.95
C ILE A 35 5.26 -5.49 -11.14
N SER A 36 6.13 -4.95 -10.29
CA SER A 36 5.90 -3.72 -9.55
C SER A 36 6.89 -2.65 -10.03
N ALA A 37 6.38 -1.53 -10.51
CA ALA A 37 7.16 -0.37 -10.89
C ALA A 37 7.08 0.71 -9.81
N VAL A 38 8.22 1.11 -9.24
CA VAL A 38 8.32 2.25 -8.33
C VAL A 38 8.74 3.48 -9.11
N VAL A 39 7.89 4.51 -9.14
CA VAL A 39 8.12 5.71 -9.96
C VAL A 39 7.85 6.98 -9.19
N ALA A 40 8.61 8.04 -9.50
CA ALA A 40 8.39 9.38 -8.98
C ALA A 40 7.13 10.02 -9.58
N ASN A 41 6.67 11.09 -8.93
CA ASN A 41 5.44 11.82 -9.27
C ASN A 41 5.38 12.34 -10.71
N ASP A 42 6.52 12.67 -11.31
CA ASP A 42 6.67 13.21 -12.67
C ASP A 42 6.83 12.13 -13.75
N HIS A 43 6.87 10.86 -13.38
CA HIS A 43 6.99 9.78 -14.34
C HIS A 43 5.62 9.49 -15.02
N PRO A 44 5.57 9.16 -16.33
CA PRO A 44 4.30 8.90 -17.02
C PRO A 44 3.41 7.83 -16.37
N LEU A 45 4.01 6.79 -15.76
CA LEU A 45 3.28 5.78 -15.00
C LEU A 45 2.64 6.29 -13.70
N ALA A 46 3.12 7.39 -13.11
CA ALA A 46 2.50 7.94 -11.90
C ALA A 46 1.03 8.27 -12.14
N ASN A 47 0.71 8.84 -13.31
CA ASN A 47 -0.69 9.09 -13.71
C ASN A 47 -1.51 7.81 -13.96
N VAL A 48 -0.86 6.69 -14.31
CA VAL A 48 -1.53 5.38 -14.34
C VAL A 48 -1.90 4.97 -12.91
N GLY A 49 -0.97 5.13 -11.96
CA GLY A 49 -1.23 4.93 -10.53
C GLY A 49 -2.39 5.79 -10.03
N ARG A 50 -2.34 7.10 -10.26
CA ARG A 50 -3.42 8.07 -9.93
C ARG A 50 -4.77 7.65 -10.49
N THR A 51 -4.82 7.20 -11.74
CA THR A 51 -6.06 6.75 -12.38
C THR A 51 -6.62 5.51 -11.69
N VAL A 52 -5.77 4.53 -11.36
CA VAL A 52 -6.18 3.32 -10.63
C VAL A 52 -6.71 3.68 -9.23
N GLU A 53 -6.03 4.57 -8.51
CA GLU A 53 -6.48 5.04 -7.20
C GLU A 53 -7.85 5.68 -7.27
N ARG A 54 -8.03 6.68 -8.16
CA ARG A 54 -9.31 7.37 -8.32
C ARG A 54 -10.43 6.40 -8.61
N LEU A 55 -10.24 5.46 -9.56
CA LEU A 55 -11.28 4.49 -9.91
C LEU A 55 -11.75 3.68 -8.69
N ILE A 56 -10.82 3.28 -7.81
CA ILE A 56 -11.17 2.49 -6.63
C ILE A 56 -11.74 3.35 -5.51
N PHE A 57 -11.20 4.54 -5.29
CA PHE A 57 -11.65 5.44 -4.23
C PHE A 57 -13.00 6.10 -4.57
N GLU A 58 -13.29 6.35 -5.83
CA GLU A 58 -14.60 6.79 -6.30
C GLU A 58 -15.65 5.67 -6.11
N GLU A 59 -15.35 4.45 -6.53
CA GLU A 59 -16.22 3.29 -6.33
C GLU A 59 -16.52 3.04 -4.83
N ALA A 60 -15.49 3.14 -3.98
CA ALA A 60 -15.59 2.78 -2.57
C ALA A 60 -16.13 3.90 -1.68
N PHE A 61 -15.80 5.16 -1.98
CA PHE A 61 -16.01 6.30 -1.08
C PHE A 61 -16.60 7.54 -1.75
N GLY A 62 -16.78 7.53 -3.07
CA GLY A 62 -17.25 8.69 -3.84
C GLY A 62 -16.19 9.76 -4.10
N ASN A 63 -14.90 9.45 -3.89
CA ASN A 63 -13.80 10.38 -4.10
C ASN A 63 -13.45 10.47 -5.60
N ASP A 64 -14.10 11.39 -6.31
CA ASP A 64 -13.88 11.66 -7.73
C ASP A 64 -12.53 12.36 -8.01
N THR A 65 -12.29 12.74 -9.27
CA THR A 65 -11.06 13.46 -9.67
C THR A 65 -10.82 14.73 -8.86
N ALA A 66 -11.87 15.51 -8.57
CA ALA A 66 -11.74 16.78 -7.87
C ALA A 66 -11.37 16.55 -6.40
N VAL A 67 -12.00 15.57 -5.74
CA VAL A 67 -11.64 15.16 -4.37
C VAL A 67 -10.21 14.66 -4.34
N MET A 68 -9.81 13.76 -5.25
CA MET A 68 -8.45 13.23 -5.28
C MET A 68 -7.40 14.33 -5.48
N LEU A 69 -7.68 15.33 -6.33
CA LEU A 69 -6.78 16.48 -6.52
C LEU A 69 -6.70 17.37 -5.27
N ALA A 70 -7.83 17.66 -4.63
CA ALA A 70 -7.85 18.48 -3.42
C ALA A 70 -7.11 17.80 -2.26
N GLU A 71 -7.32 16.49 -2.10
CA GLU A 71 -6.81 15.73 -0.95
C GLU A 71 -5.35 15.33 -1.08
N TYR A 72 -4.88 15.04 -2.29
CA TYR A 72 -3.53 14.54 -2.52
C TYR A 72 -2.61 15.52 -3.26
N GLY A 73 -3.17 16.52 -3.95
CA GLY A 73 -2.42 17.56 -4.66
C GLY A 73 -1.33 18.25 -3.83
N PRO A 74 -1.59 18.64 -2.55
CA PRO A 74 -0.58 19.24 -1.67
C PRO A 74 0.65 18.36 -1.38
N TYR A 75 0.58 17.06 -1.70
CA TYR A 75 1.61 16.08 -1.39
C TYR A 75 2.26 15.47 -2.64
N GLU A 76 1.89 15.95 -3.84
CA GLU A 76 2.31 15.36 -5.11
C GLU A 76 3.83 15.46 -5.35
N ASP A 77 4.47 16.53 -4.91
CA ASP A 77 5.92 16.74 -5.06
C ASP A 77 6.78 15.73 -4.29
N ARG A 78 6.19 15.07 -3.29
CA ARG A 78 6.82 14.09 -2.42
C ARG A 78 6.22 12.69 -2.57
N SER A 79 5.40 12.49 -3.60
CA SER A 79 4.72 11.22 -3.84
C SER A 79 5.58 10.24 -4.64
N LEU A 80 5.68 8.99 -4.18
CA LEU A 80 6.13 7.86 -4.98
C LEU A 80 4.95 6.92 -5.22
N PHE A 81 4.91 6.35 -6.43
CA PHE A 81 3.85 5.44 -6.85
C PHE A 81 4.41 4.04 -7.07
N PHE A 82 3.71 3.04 -6.54
CA PHE A 82 3.93 1.63 -6.84
C PHE A 82 2.85 1.21 -7.82
N VAL A 83 3.19 0.94 -9.08
CA VAL A 83 2.24 0.51 -10.10
C VAL A 83 2.47 -0.97 -10.39
N ILE A 84 1.50 -1.82 -10.03
CA ILE A 84 1.55 -3.23 -10.38
C ILE A 84 1.02 -3.40 -11.79
N ILE A 85 1.80 -4.03 -12.66
CA ILE A 85 1.48 -4.20 -14.08
C ILE A 85 1.26 -5.68 -14.38
N ASP A 86 0.14 -6.01 -15.01
CA ASP A 86 -0.07 -7.31 -15.65
C ASP A 86 0.61 -7.27 -17.03
N CYS A 87 1.77 -7.89 -17.13
CA CYS A 87 2.59 -7.96 -18.33
C CYS A 87 1.95 -8.77 -19.45
N LYS A 88 1.03 -9.70 -19.10
CA LYS A 88 0.31 -10.50 -20.09
C LYS A 88 -0.73 -9.64 -20.82
N ASP A 89 -1.49 -8.87 -20.05
CA ASP A 89 -2.63 -8.10 -20.57
C ASP A 89 -2.26 -6.63 -20.90
N GLY A 90 -1.05 -6.18 -20.52
CA GLY A 90 -0.54 -4.84 -20.80
C GLY A 90 -1.30 -3.74 -20.08
N VAL A 91 -1.79 -4.01 -18.86
CA VAL A 91 -2.65 -3.11 -18.07
C VAL A 91 -2.20 -3.07 -16.61
N PRO A 92 -2.52 -2.02 -15.84
CA PRO A 92 -2.28 -2.03 -14.40
C PRO A 92 -3.19 -3.06 -13.72
N ALA A 93 -2.71 -3.65 -12.64
CA ALA A 93 -3.47 -4.55 -11.76
C ALA A 93 -3.80 -3.90 -10.40
N GLY A 94 -2.94 -2.97 -9.97
CA GLY A 94 -3.12 -2.22 -8.73
C GLY A 94 -2.12 -1.06 -8.64
N ALA A 95 -2.34 -0.20 -7.67
CA ALA A 95 -1.49 0.93 -7.37
C ALA A 95 -1.39 1.15 -5.85
N GLY A 96 -0.30 1.73 -5.40
CA GLY A 96 -0.19 2.36 -4.08
C GLY A 96 0.60 3.65 -4.19
N ARG A 97 0.37 4.56 -3.25
CA ARG A 97 1.14 5.81 -3.12
C ARG A 97 1.68 5.93 -1.72
N ILE A 98 2.92 6.37 -1.65
CA ILE A 98 3.51 6.90 -0.42
C ILE A 98 3.77 8.40 -0.59
N VAL A 99 3.76 9.12 0.52
CA VAL A 99 4.30 10.48 0.61
C VAL A 99 5.55 10.43 1.49
N GLU A 100 6.66 10.95 0.98
CA GLU A 100 7.93 11.03 1.72
C GLU A 100 8.00 12.29 2.59
N GLY A 101 8.59 12.16 3.77
CA GLY A 101 8.82 13.29 4.67
C GLY A 101 9.59 12.88 5.93
N THR A 102 9.47 13.72 6.96
CA THR A 102 10.12 13.53 8.27
C THR A 102 9.19 13.85 9.44
N GLY A 103 7.89 14.11 9.19
CA GLY A 103 6.93 14.56 10.21
C GLY A 103 5.76 15.35 9.61
N ILE A 104 5.57 16.60 10.05
CA ILE A 104 4.60 17.56 9.45
C ILE A 104 4.82 17.65 7.93
N GLY A 105 3.73 17.77 7.18
CA GLY A 105 3.74 17.66 5.73
C GLY A 105 3.40 16.25 5.24
N LEU A 106 3.32 15.25 6.11
CA LEU A 106 2.76 13.94 5.77
C LEU A 106 1.24 14.01 5.91
N LYS A 107 0.49 13.51 4.92
CA LYS A 107 -0.98 13.65 4.87
C LYS A 107 -1.67 13.20 6.15
N THR A 108 -1.32 12.03 6.67
CA THR A 108 -1.86 11.46 7.91
C THR A 108 -1.54 12.35 9.11
N VAL A 109 -0.34 12.95 9.17
CA VAL A 109 0.08 13.84 10.28
C VAL A 109 -0.63 15.20 10.18
N ASP A 110 -0.88 15.68 8.97
CA ASP A 110 -1.54 16.95 8.71
C ASP A 110 -3.06 16.85 8.92
N ASP A 111 -3.68 15.73 8.54
CA ASP A 111 -5.12 15.55 8.57
C ASP A 111 -5.61 15.02 9.93
N ALA A 112 -4.89 14.09 10.57
CA ALA A 112 -5.34 13.45 11.81
C ALA A 112 -5.71 14.43 12.94
N PRO A 113 -4.98 15.53 13.18
CA PRO A 113 -5.27 16.46 14.28
C PRO A 113 -6.72 16.94 14.35
N ALA A 114 -7.33 17.21 13.18
CA ALA A 114 -8.71 17.67 13.10
C ALA A 114 -9.74 16.62 13.55
N HIS A 115 -9.38 15.33 13.47
CA HIS A 115 -10.26 14.21 13.77
C HIS A 115 -10.02 13.59 15.14
N ILE A 116 -8.78 13.60 15.62
CA ILE A 116 -8.40 12.95 16.88
C ILE A 116 -8.19 13.93 18.04
N GLY A 117 -8.17 15.25 17.76
CA GLY A 117 -8.04 16.29 18.78
C GLY A 117 -6.65 16.40 19.41
N VAL A 118 -5.62 15.88 18.74
CA VAL A 118 -4.22 15.92 19.19
C VAL A 118 -3.38 16.69 18.17
N PRO A 119 -2.64 17.75 18.58
CA PRO A 119 -1.77 18.51 17.68
C PRO A 119 -0.69 17.63 17.02
N ALA A 120 -0.29 17.98 15.80
CA ALA A 120 0.70 17.24 15.02
C ALA A 120 2.02 17.06 15.78
N GLU A 121 2.51 18.09 16.47
CA GLU A 121 3.75 18.04 17.25
C GLU A 121 3.66 17.01 18.40
N ALA A 122 2.51 16.91 19.05
CA ALA A 122 2.27 15.94 20.11
C ALA A 122 2.16 14.52 19.56
N ILE A 123 1.57 14.34 18.37
CA ILE A 123 1.57 13.07 17.63
C ILE A 123 3.01 12.62 17.35
N LEU A 124 3.84 13.49 16.78
CA LEU A 124 5.22 13.17 16.45
C LEU A 124 6.03 12.82 17.70
N ALA A 125 5.89 13.60 18.77
CA ALA A 125 6.57 13.34 20.04
C ALA A 125 6.16 11.99 20.66
N THR A 126 4.88 11.62 20.57
CA THR A 126 4.35 10.35 21.12
C THR A 126 4.99 9.13 20.47
N HIS A 127 5.27 9.20 19.16
CA HIS A 127 5.82 8.09 18.38
C HIS A 127 7.33 8.19 18.16
N GLY A 128 7.99 9.15 18.81
CA GLY A 128 9.43 9.35 18.68
C GLY A 128 9.88 9.73 17.26
N MET A 129 9.03 10.42 16.50
CA MET A 129 9.37 10.91 15.17
C MET A 129 10.17 12.21 15.30
N THR A 130 11.50 12.12 15.29
CA THR A 130 12.40 13.23 15.65
C THR A 130 13.12 13.87 14.46
N GLY A 131 12.62 13.62 13.25
CA GLY A 131 13.16 14.15 11.99
C GLY A 131 13.80 13.10 11.10
N GLU A 132 13.78 11.83 11.50
CA GLU A 132 14.16 10.71 10.63
C GLU A 132 13.17 10.54 9.46
N LYS A 133 13.63 9.86 8.41
CA LYS A 133 12.79 9.60 7.24
C LYS A 133 11.53 8.82 7.65
N ALA A 134 10.39 9.37 7.28
CA ALA A 134 9.08 8.82 7.49
C ALA A 134 8.33 8.72 6.16
N TRP A 135 7.57 7.65 6.00
CA TRP A 135 6.64 7.49 4.89
C TRP A 135 5.21 7.52 5.40
N ASP A 136 4.36 8.22 4.68
CA ASP A 136 2.93 8.07 4.81
C ASP A 136 2.43 7.14 3.71
N TYR A 137 1.82 6.01 4.08
CA TYR A 137 1.25 5.09 3.10
C TYR A 137 -0.21 5.48 2.81
N THR A 138 -0.38 6.37 1.84
CA THR A 138 -1.62 7.13 1.67
C THR A 138 -2.74 6.39 0.95
N THR A 139 -2.40 5.53 -0.02
CA THR A 139 -3.39 4.83 -0.83
C THR A 139 -2.92 3.42 -1.16
N VAL A 140 -3.89 2.50 -1.27
CA VAL A 140 -3.70 1.19 -1.89
C VAL A 140 -4.97 0.81 -2.65
N ALA A 141 -4.80 0.44 -3.90
CA ALA A 141 -5.89 0.15 -4.82
C ALA A 141 -5.57 -1.10 -5.63
N VAL A 142 -6.49 -2.06 -5.66
CA VAL A 142 -6.42 -3.24 -6.53
C VAL A 142 -7.67 -3.26 -7.38
N LEU A 143 -7.51 -3.38 -8.70
CA LEU A 143 -8.63 -3.39 -9.63
C LEU A 143 -9.52 -4.63 -9.44
N PRO A 144 -10.86 -4.53 -9.60
CA PRO A 144 -11.79 -5.60 -9.24
C PRO A 144 -11.48 -6.97 -9.84
N GLN A 145 -11.05 -7.01 -11.10
CA GLN A 145 -10.70 -8.25 -11.81
C GLN A 145 -9.49 -8.98 -11.22
N TYR A 146 -8.71 -8.33 -10.34
CA TYR A 146 -7.58 -8.92 -9.64
C TYR A 146 -7.87 -9.21 -8.16
N ARG A 147 -9.10 -8.98 -7.66
CA ARG A 147 -9.47 -9.18 -6.24
C ARG A 147 -9.87 -10.63 -5.89
N GLY A 148 -9.48 -11.63 -6.69
CA GLY A 148 -9.77 -13.04 -6.42
C GLY A 148 -8.60 -13.99 -6.66
N GLY A 149 -8.58 -15.08 -5.89
CA GLY A 149 -7.68 -16.21 -6.08
C GLY A 149 -6.18 -15.87 -6.00
N GLN A 150 -5.39 -16.52 -6.85
CA GLN A 150 -3.93 -16.35 -6.89
C GLN A 150 -3.51 -14.96 -7.38
N SER A 151 -4.27 -14.34 -8.29
CA SER A 151 -3.96 -13.00 -8.80
C SER A 151 -3.99 -11.96 -7.67
N GLN A 152 -5.00 -12.03 -6.79
CA GLN A 152 -5.08 -11.12 -5.64
C GLN A 152 -3.89 -11.28 -4.70
N LEU A 153 -3.57 -12.52 -4.36
CA LEU A 153 -2.45 -12.82 -3.48
C LEU A 153 -1.14 -12.25 -4.04
N MET A 154 -0.88 -12.44 -5.35
CA MET A 154 0.33 -11.92 -5.99
C MET A 154 0.34 -10.40 -6.07
N VAL A 155 -0.74 -9.76 -6.52
CA VAL A 155 -0.80 -8.28 -6.67
C VAL A 155 -0.66 -7.61 -5.30
N SER A 156 -1.42 -8.03 -4.29
CA SER A 156 -1.32 -7.47 -2.95
C SER A 156 0.05 -7.75 -2.31
N SER A 157 0.61 -8.95 -2.48
CA SER A 157 1.93 -9.26 -1.93
C SER A 157 3.03 -8.45 -2.62
N LEU A 158 2.95 -8.22 -3.94
CA LEU A 158 3.88 -7.35 -4.65
C LEU A 158 3.82 -5.92 -4.13
N ILE A 159 2.62 -5.36 -3.91
CA ILE A 159 2.46 -4.02 -3.34
C ILE A 159 3.18 -3.91 -1.98
N HIS A 160 2.87 -4.82 -1.06
CA HIS A 160 3.45 -4.77 0.29
C HIS A 160 4.95 -5.09 0.30
N ARG A 161 5.41 -6.02 -0.54
CA ARG A 161 6.84 -6.31 -0.67
C ARG A 161 7.59 -5.13 -1.27
N THR A 162 7.01 -4.47 -2.27
CA THR A 162 7.57 -3.24 -2.87
C THR A 162 7.74 -2.15 -1.82
N PHE A 163 6.73 -1.95 -0.96
CA PHE A 163 6.84 -1.01 0.16
C PHE A 163 8.03 -1.34 1.07
N LEU A 164 8.21 -2.61 1.45
CA LEU A 164 9.33 -3.04 2.30
C LEU A 164 10.69 -2.87 1.61
N VAL A 165 10.82 -3.28 0.35
CA VAL A 165 12.08 -3.21 -0.40
C VAL A 165 12.47 -1.76 -0.67
N ALA A 166 11.53 -0.95 -1.15
CA ALA A 166 11.78 0.46 -1.46
C ALA A 166 12.07 1.25 -0.18
N GLY A 167 11.32 1.02 0.90
CA GLY A 167 11.52 1.73 2.17
C GLY A 167 12.83 1.34 2.86
N ALA A 168 13.24 0.07 2.77
CA ALA A 168 14.54 -0.37 3.28
C ALA A 168 15.69 0.31 2.52
N ARG A 169 15.62 0.36 1.18
CA ARG A 169 16.60 1.09 0.35
C ARG A 169 16.64 2.58 0.69
N ALA A 170 15.48 3.18 0.98
CA ALA A 170 15.35 4.58 1.35
C ALA A 170 15.71 4.87 2.83
N GLN A 171 15.99 3.83 3.64
CA GLN A 171 16.29 3.92 5.07
C GLN A 171 15.16 4.56 5.90
N VAL A 172 13.92 4.22 5.56
CA VAL A 172 12.72 4.68 6.29
C VAL A 172 12.75 4.17 7.73
N ARG A 173 12.34 5.03 8.67
CA ARG A 173 12.27 4.73 10.10
C ARG A 173 10.83 4.63 10.59
N HIS A 174 9.98 5.52 10.11
CA HIS A 174 8.60 5.66 10.59
C HIS A 174 7.61 5.47 9.46
N VAL A 175 6.47 4.85 9.77
CA VAL A 175 5.33 4.78 8.86
C VAL A 175 4.10 5.28 9.57
N VAL A 176 3.36 6.15 8.90
CA VAL A 176 2.01 6.55 9.29
C VAL A 176 1.05 6.21 8.15
N THR A 177 -0.21 5.98 8.46
CA THR A 177 -1.27 5.76 7.45
C THR A 177 -2.64 5.91 8.08
N MET A 178 -3.63 6.28 7.26
CA MET A 178 -5.05 6.27 7.60
C MET A 178 -5.74 5.10 6.90
N LEU A 179 -6.29 4.17 7.69
CA LEU A 179 -6.86 2.93 7.18
C LEU A 179 -8.36 2.86 7.46
N ASP A 180 -9.16 2.61 6.44
CA ASP A 180 -10.54 2.20 6.63
C ASP A 180 -10.61 0.84 7.35
N ARG A 181 -11.78 0.49 7.89
CA ARG A 181 -11.99 -0.78 8.59
C ARG A 181 -11.52 -1.99 7.80
N ARG A 182 -11.71 -2.04 6.48
CA ARG A 182 -11.31 -3.17 5.65
C ARG A 182 -9.79 -3.23 5.52
N ALA A 183 -9.13 -2.13 5.19
CA ALA A 183 -7.68 -2.07 5.06
C ALA A 183 -6.98 -2.37 6.39
N TYR A 184 -7.48 -1.82 7.51
CA TYR A 184 -6.96 -2.10 8.85
C TYR A 184 -7.00 -3.61 9.17
N ARG A 185 -8.13 -4.27 8.89
CA ARG A 185 -8.26 -5.73 9.06
C ARG A 185 -7.28 -6.50 8.17
N ASN A 186 -7.07 -6.07 6.92
CA ASN A 186 -6.14 -6.72 6.02
C ASN A 186 -4.68 -6.59 6.50
N MET A 187 -4.29 -5.43 7.01
CA MET A 187 -2.95 -5.23 7.56
C MET A 187 -2.72 -6.05 8.83
N ALA A 188 -3.73 -6.14 9.69
CA ALA A 188 -3.68 -7.00 10.87
C ALA A 188 -3.50 -8.49 10.52
N MET A 189 -4.02 -8.96 9.37
CA MET A 189 -3.79 -10.34 8.92
C MET A 189 -2.32 -10.64 8.63
N LEU A 190 -1.57 -9.64 8.12
CA LEU A 190 -0.11 -9.72 7.92
C LEU A 190 0.68 -9.67 9.23
N GLY A 191 0.01 -9.44 10.37
CA GLY A 191 0.65 -9.41 11.68
C GLY A 191 1.44 -8.13 11.97
N ILE A 192 1.23 -7.08 11.17
CA ILE A 192 1.85 -5.78 11.37
C ILE A 192 1.35 -5.19 12.70
N ASN A 193 2.28 -4.78 13.57
CA ASN A 193 1.97 -4.12 14.82
C ASN A 193 1.57 -2.65 14.58
N LEU A 194 0.32 -2.43 14.17
CA LEU A 194 -0.24 -1.09 13.98
C LEU A 194 -0.64 -0.47 15.32
N GLN A 195 0.01 0.63 15.69
CA GLN A 195 -0.29 1.41 16.88
C GLN A 195 -1.25 2.55 16.53
N PRO A 196 -2.36 2.75 17.25
CA PRO A 196 -3.21 3.91 17.03
C PRO A 196 -2.43 5.22 17.23
N LEU A 197 -2.61 6.17 16.31
CA LEU A 197 -1.88 7.43 16.33
C LEU A 197 -2.29 8.24 17.58
N ALA A 198 -1.36 8.51 18.50
CA ALA A 198 -1.65 9.15 19.79
C ALA A 198 -2.77 8.46 20.59
N GLY A 199 -2.90 7.13 20.47
CA GLY A 199 -3.94 6.37 21.16
C GLY A 199 -5.36 6.59 20.63
N SER A 200 -5.51 7.14 19.43
CA SER A 200 -6.81 7.50 18.87
C SER A 200 -7.75 6.31 18.67
N GLY A 201 -9.06 6.57 18.79
CA GLY A 201 -10.11 5.68 18.28
C GLY A 201 -10.34 5.83 16.77
N PRO A 202 -11.28 5.06 16.20
CA PRO A 202 -11.70 5.28 14.82
C PRO A 202 -12.52 6.56 14.65
N PHE A 203 -12.52 7.14 13.44
CA PHE A 203 -13.22 8.37 13.07
C PHE A 203 -13.71 8.32 11.61
N GLU A 204 -14.64 9.22 11.26
CA GLU A 204 -15.08 9.39 9.87
C GLU A 204 -14.06 10.21 9.07
N TYR A 205 -13.74 9.76 7.86
CA TYR A 205 -12.77 10.44 6.99
C TYR A 205 -12.94 10.04 5.53
N LEU A 206 -13.03 11.04 4.64
CA LEU A 206 -13.13 10.88 3.18
C LEU A 206 -14.12 9.79 2.72
N GLY A 207 -15.36 9.86 3.23
CA GLY A 207 -16.43 8.92 2.89
C GLY A 207 -16.40 7.58 3.63
N SER A 208 -15.32 7.28 4.37
CA SER A 208 -15.27 6.12 5.26
C SER A 208 -15.86 6.44 6.64
N ALA A 209 -16.82 5.62 7.09
CA ALA A 209 -17.44 5.75 8.42
C ALA A 209 -16.54 5.28 9.58
N GLU A 210 -15.53 4.44 9.30
CA GLU A 210 -14.61 3.94 10.33
C GLU A 210 -13.19 3.89 9.76
N ASN A 211 -12.49 5.03 9.85
CA ASN A 211 -11.07 5.18 9.55
C ASN A 211 -10.23 5.17 10.84
N ARG A 212 -8.97 4.77 10.76
CA ARG A 212 -8.00 4.74 11.87
C ARG A 212 -6.68 5.31 11.40
N ALA A 213 -6.25 6.39 12.04
CA ALA A 213 -4.87 6.85 11.93
C ALA A 213 -3.96 5.94 12.77
N VAL A 214 -2.91 5.41 12.15
CA VAL A 214 -2.00 4.46 12.79
C VAL A 214 -0.54 4.77 12.48
N TYR A 215 0.33 4.25 13.34
CA TYR A 215 1.78 4.32 13.26
C TYR A 215 2.37 2.91 13.34
N CYS A 216 3.49 2.69 12.66
CA CYS A 216 4.38 1.56 12.94
C CYS A 216 5.85 1.89 12.67
N SER A 217 6.73 1.14 13.34
CA SER A 217 8.19 1.19 13.15
C SER A 217 8.55 0.46 11.86
N PHE A 218 9.12 1.16 10.87
CA PHE A 218 9.49 0.53 9.60
C PHE A 218 10.48 -0.63 9.76
N PRO A 219 11.57 -0.50 10.57
CA PRO A 219 12.54 -1.58 10.76
C PRO A 219 11.95 -2.89 11.30
N GLU A 220 10.83 -2.82 12.01
CA GLU A 220 10.18 -3.98 12.61
C GLU A 220 9.26 -4.73 11.64
N LEU A 221 8.78 -4.06 10.59
CA LEU A 221 7.73 -4.58 9.70
C LEU A 221 8.03 -5.95 9.10
N ALA A 222 9.21 -6.12 8.50
CA ALA A 222 9.57 -7.39 7.85
C ALA A 222 9.67 -8.53 8.88
N GLY A 223 10.20 -8.23 10.08
CA GLY A 223 10.28 -9.18 11.18
C GLY A 223 8.91 -9.58 11.72
N ASP A 224 8.01 -8.61 11.92
CA ASP A 224 6.63 -8.84 12.37
C ASP A 224 5.87 -9.76 11.41
N ILE A 225 5.98 -9.48 10.11
CA ILE A 225 5.32 -10.25 9.05
C ILE A 225 5.89 -11.68 8.99
N ALA A 226 7.22 -11.83 9.04
CA ALA A 226 7.86 -13.14 9.04
C ALA A 226 7.44 -13.96 10.27
N ALA A 227 7.51 -13.37 11.47
CA ALA A 227 7.11 -14.03 12.71
C ALA A 227 5.63 -14.42 12.72
N ARG A 228 4.75 -13.62 12.08
CA ARG A 228 3.35 -13.98 11.88
C ARG A 228 3.20 -15.21 10.97
N GLY A 229 3.93 -15.25 9.85
CA GLY A 229 3.94 -16.40 8.95
C GLY A 229 4.34 -17.69 9.66
N GLU A 230 5.42 -17.66 10.44
CA GLU A 230 5.89 -18.81 11.23
C GLU A 230 4.84 -19.30 12.22
N ARG A 231 4.20 -18.38 12.97
CA ARG A 231 3.11 -18.75 13.90
C ARG A 231 1.94 -19.41 13.17
N LEU A 232 1.57 -18.89 12.00
CA LEU A 232 0.47 -19.44 11.20
C LEU A 232 0.80 -20.82 10.62
N LEU A 233 2.07 -21.16 10.41
CA LEU A 233 2.50 -22.49 9.96
C LEU A 233 2.74 -23.46 11.14
N GLY A 234 3.14 -22.95 12.31
CA GLY A 234 3.52 -23.74 13.48
C GLY A 234 2.35 -24.29 14.31
N VAL A 235 1.13 -23.74 14.20
CA VAL A 235 -0.05 -24.27 14.91
C VAL A 235 -0.49 -25.59 14.26
N ARG A 236 -0.13 -26.74 14.84
CA ARG A 236 -0.68 -28.04 14.41
C ARG A 236 -2.21 -28.04 14.64
N PRO A 237 -3.02 -28.66 13.77
CA PRO A 237 -4.40 -28.96 14.12
C PRO A 237 -4.36 -29.82 15.40
N ILE A 238 -4.93 -29.31 16.49
CA ILE A 238 -5.17 -30.11 17.69
C ILE A 238 -6.33 -31.06 17.34
N GLY A 239 -6.16 -32.34 17.68
CA GLY A 239 -6.91 -33.46 17.11
C GLY A 239 -8.44 -33.40 17.22
N ASP A 240 -9.06 -34.05 16.23
CA ASP A 240 -10.38 -34.71 16.08
C ASP A 240 -11.66 -34.23 16.79
N ASP A 241 -11.66 -33.20 17.63
CA ASP A 241 -12.83 -32.93 18.48
C ASP A 241 -13.46 -31.53 18.36
N HIS A 242 -13.06 -30.67 17.40
CA HIS A 242 -13.57 -29.29 17.30
C HIS A 242 -14.31 -28.95 16.00
N GLY A 243 -15.41 -28.22 16.19
CA GLY A 243 -16.53 -28.08 15.26
C GLY A 243 -16.23 -27.33 13.96
N ALA A 244 -17.23 -27.34 13.07
CA ALA A 244 -17.23 -26.79 11.70
C ALA A 244 -16.58 -25.40 11.49
N ARG A 245 -16.35 -24.62 12.55
CA ARG A 245 -15.69 -23.32 12.52
C ARG A 245 -14.18 -23.41 12.23
N GLU A 246 -13.46 -24.41 12.76
CA GLU A 246 -12.01 -24.56 12.49
C GLU A 246 -11.73 -25.03 11.06
N LEU A 247 -12.59 -25.89 10.50
CA LEU A 247 -12.56 -26.29 9.10
C LEU A 247 -12.78 -25.11 8.14
N LEU A 248 -13.62 -24.14 8.52
CA LEU A 248 -13.87 -22.93 7.73
C LEU A 248 -12.74 -21.89 7.81
N GLU A 249 -11.99 -21.86 8.91
CA GLU A 249 -10.88 -20.91 9.12
C GLU A 249 -9.55 -21.38 8.49
N HIS A 250 -9.42 -22.66 8.19
CA HIS A 250 -8.20 -23.28 7.64
C HIS A 250 -7.74 -22.69 6.28
N PRO A 251 -8.62 -22.44 5.27
CA PRO A 251 -8.18 -21.85 4.00
C PRO A 251 -7.71 -20.39 4.14
N ALA A 252 -8.41 -19.59 4.94
CA ALA A 252 -8.05 -18.19 5.18
C ALA A 252 -6.70 -18.08 5.92
N ARG A 253 -6.45 -19.01 6.84
CA ARG A 253 -5.17 -19.15 7.55
C ARG A 253 -4.02 -19.47 6.60
N LEU A 254 -4.19 -20.42 5.68
CA LEU A 254 -3.16 -20.77 4.69
C LEU A 254 -2.86 -19.61 3.74
N ILE A 255 -3.89 -18.90 3.27
CA ILE A 255 -3.71 -17.71 2.42
C ILE A 255 -2.92 -16.64 3.19
N SER A 256 -3.26 -16.40 4.45
CA SER A 256 -2.55 -15.43 5.29
C SER A 256 -1.10 -15.84 5.53
N ALA A 257 -0.84 -17.13 5.81
CA ALA A 257 0.51 -17.65 5.99
C ALA A 257 1.34 -17.47 4.71
N ARG A 258 0.76 -17.78 3.55
CA ARG A 258 1.41 -17.62 2.26
C ARG A 258 1.69 -16.16 1.94
N ALA A 259 0.75 -15.25 2.22
CA ALA A 259 0.97 -13.81 2.06
C ALA A 259 2.13 -13.33 2.96
N CYS A 260 2.17 -13.76 4.22
CA CYS A 260 3.25 -13.43 5.14
C CYS A 260 4.61 -13.96 4.64
N GLU A 261 4.66 -15.20 4.15
CA GLU A 261 5.88 -15.79 3.57
C GLU A 261 6.38 -14.97 2.37
N LEU A 262 5.49 -14.70 1.40
CA LEU A 262 5.82 -13.95 0.19
C LEU A 262 6.32 -12.53 0.51
N VAL A 263 5.59 -11.81 1.36
CA VAL A 263 5.92 -10.42 1.73
C VAL A 263 7.15 -10.34 2.63
N GLY A 264 7.25 -11.21 3.64
CA GLY A 264 8.37 -11.21 4.59
C GLY A 264 9.69 -11.62 3.94
N THR A 265 9.68 -12.64 3.10
CA THR A 265 10.91 -13.20 2.49
C THR A 265 11.26 -12.62 1.13
N GLY A 266 10.28 -12.12 0.38
CA GLY A 266 10.46 -11.68 -1.01
C GLY A 266 10.60 -12.80 -2.03
N LYS A 267 10.43 -14.07 -1.62
CA LYS A 267 10.63 -15.24 -2.48
C LYS A 267 9.70 -15.21 -3.69
N GLY A 268 10.29 -15.10 -4.89
CA GLY A 268 9.56 -15.00 -6.15
C GLY A 268 8.82 -13.67 -6.35
N LEU A 269 9.14 -12.64 -5.56
CA LEU A 269 8.62 -11.28 -5.70
C LEU A 269 9.73 -10.27 -5.99
N ASP A 270 10.88 -10.37 -5.32
CA ASP A 270 11.94 -9.35 -5.39
C ASP A 270 12.49 -9.14 -6.79
N GLU A 271 12.63 -10.22 -7.57
CA GLU A 271 13.07 -10.19 -8.96
C GLU A 271 12.05 -9.53 -9.92
N HIS A 272 10.86 -9.18 -9.43
CA HIS A 272 9.79 -8.53 -10.19
C HIS A 272 9.52 -7.10 -9.69
N ILE A 273 10.34 -6.58 -8.78
CA ILE A 273 10.27 -5.20 -8.29
C ILE A 273 11.31 -4.37 -9.03
N ILE A 274 10.84 -3.36 -9.76
CA ILE A 274 11.66 -2.40 -10.47
C ILE A 274 11.69 -1.11 -9.65
N LEU A 275 12.83 -0.85 -9.01
CA LEU A 275 13.09 0.37 -8.27
C LEU A 275 13.62 1.46 -9.22
N PRO A 276 13.43 2.76 -8.89
CA PRO A 276 14.10 3.83 -9.61
C PRO A 276 15.63 3.66 -9.50
N ALA A 277 16.33 4.08 -10.56
CA ALA A 277 17.79 4.02 -10.66
C ALA A 277 18.44 4.80 -9.50
#